data_AF-A0A455U7J3-F1
#
_entry.id   AF-A0A455U7J3-F1
#
_cell.length_a   1.000
_cell.length_b   1.000
_cell.length_c   1.000
_cell.angle_alpha   90.00
_cell.angle_beta   90.00
_cell.angle_gamma   90.00
#
_symmetry.space_group_name_H-M   'P 1'
#
loop_
_entity.id
_entity.type
_entity.pdbx_description
1 polymer ?
#
loop_
_entity_poly.entity_id
_entity_poly.type
_entity_poly.pdbx_seq_one_letter_code
_entity_poly.pdbx_strand_id
1 'polypeptide(L)'
;MMIAMAIANNPSLLIADEPTTALDVTVQQEILALLRELRDHHGMGMLFISHDLNLVRRHADRICVMYQGRIQEIGPVEQVFQNPQSDYTKALLAAEPEGRPQAIEQAPPLLTARQLSVSFKRPKTGLFKRQPPAFVAVHPTDFHIAPGETLGIVGESGSGKTTLASAVMRLVSSQGDITLGSDTLSNLKGDDLRRQRHRLQMVFQDPYGALSPRMPVFDIVSEGLRFHYPHLTNDEVIQRVNQTLHEVGLPELRCALPA
;
A
#
# COMPACT_ATOMS: atom_id res chain seq x y z
N MET A 1 -17.26 15.24 -0.31
CA MET A 1 -18.09 15.94 0.69
C MET A 1 -17.31 17.06 1.40
N MET A 2 -16.17 16.80 2.05
CA MET A 2 -15.44 17.83 2.79
C MET A 2 -14.96 19.01 1.92
N ILE A 3 -14.40 18.74 0.74
CA ILE A 3 -13.96 19.78 -0.22
C ILE A 3 -15.11 20.72 -0.60
N ALA A 4 -16.29 20.16 -0.92
CA ALA A 4 -17.46 20.95 -1.29
C ALA A 4 -17.93 21.86 -0.14
N MET A 5 -17.94 21.36 1.11
CA MET A 5 -18.31 22.18 2.27
C MET A 5 -17.33 23.32 2.53
N ALA A 6 -16.02 23.08 2.33
CA ALA A 6 -15.01 24.12 2.50
C ALA A 6 -15.19 25.24 1.47
N ILE A 7 -15.42 24.88 0.20
CA ILE A 7 -15.52 25.83 -0.91
C ILE A 7 -16.85 26.60 -0.89
N ALA A 8 -17.93 26.01 -0.36
CA ALA A 8 -19.23 26.68 -0.24
C ALA A 8 -19.18 27.99 0.56
N ASN A 9 -18.16 28.19 1.41
CA ASN A 9 -17.95 29.43 2.16
C ASN A 9 -17.21 30.53 1.37
N ASN A 10 -16.92 30.30 0.08
CA ASN A 10 -16.15 31.20 -0.78
C ASN A 10 -14.83 31.68 -0.12
N PRO A 11 -13.98 30.77 0.39
CA PRO A 11 -12.81 31.16 1.17
C PRO A 11 -11.76 31.84 0.29
N SER A 12 -11.04 32.79 0.87
CA SER A 12 -9.86 33.40 0.23
C SER A 12 -8.63 32.49 0.27
N LEU A 13 -8.60 31.50 1.17
CA LEU A 13 -7.54 30.52 1.33
C LEU A 13 -8.12 29.15 1.70
N LEU A 14 -7.74 28.13 0.95
CA LEU A 14 -8.03 26.73 1.27
C LEU A 14 -6.74 26.02 1.73
N ILE A 15 -6.77 25.49 2.95
CA ILE A 15 -5.72 24.61 3.48
C ILE A 15 -6.19 23.17 3.30
N ALA A 16 -5.44 22.42 2.50
CA ALA A 16 -5.74 21.04 2.14
C ALA A 16 -4.67 20.13 2.75
N ASP A 17 -5.04 19.45 3.84
CA ASP A 17 -4.19 18.47 4.52
C ASP A 17 -4.39 17.09 3.88
N GLU A 18 -3.35 16.62 3.19
CA GLU A 18 -3.34 15.35 2.47
C GLU A 18 -4.62 15.07 1.64
N PRO A 19 -5.02 15.97 0.71
CA PRO A 19 -6.35 15.93 0.09
C PRO A 19 -6.59 14.72 -0.82
N THR A 20 -5.53 14.01 -1.18
CA THR A 20 -5.54 12.87 -2.11
C THR A 20 -5.30 11.53 -1.42
N THR A 21 -5.11 11.51 -0.10
CA THR A 21 -4.87 10.27 0.64
C THR A 21 -6.07 9.33 0.53
N ALA A 22 -5.80 8.02 0.43
CA ALA A 22 -6.78 6.94 0.27
C ALA A 22 -7.59 6.94 -1.05
N LEU A 23 -7.25 7.80 -2.02
CA LEU A 23 -7.83 7.78 -3.36
C LEU A 23 -6.93 7.02 -4.34
N ASP A 24 -7.51 6.38 -5.36
CA ASP A 24 -6.73 5.81 -6.46
C ASP A 24 -6.16 6.92 -7.36
N VAL A 25 -5.07 6.61 -8.08
CA VAL A 25 -4.30 7.59 -8.86
C VAL A 25 -5.17 8.36 -9.87
N THR A 26 -6.18 7.71 -10.48
CA THR A 26 -7.07 8.37 -11.44
C THR A 26 -7.94 9.39 -10.73
N VAL A 27 -8.62 8.99 -9.65
CA VAL A 27 -9.47 9.88 -8.86
C VAL A 27 -8.65 11.01 -8.22
N GLN A 28 -7.41 10.74 -7.80
CA GLN A 28 -6.50 11.78 -7.31
C GLN A 28 -6.28 12.88 -8.35
N GLN A 29 -6.03 12.52 -9.61
CA GLN A 29 -5.86 13.51 -10.69
C GLN A 29 -7.13 14.32 -10.94
N GLU A 30 -8.31 13.68 -10.92
CA GLU A 30 -9.59 14.37 -11.09
C GLU A 30 -9.85 15.37 -9.95
N ILE A 31 -9.59 14.98 -8.69
CA ILE A 31 -9.75 15.86 -7.54
C ILE A 31 -8.78 17.05 -7.60
N LEU A 32 -7.53 16.82 -7.97
CA LEU A 32 -6.55 17.90 -8.09
C LEU A 32 -6.87 18.86 -9.25
N ALA A 33 -7.40 18.35 -10.36
CA ALA A 33 -7.88 19.17 -11.46
C ALA A 33 -9.08 20.03 -11.04
N LEU A 34 -10.04 19.44 -10.34
CA LEU A 34 -11.22 20.14 -9.80
C LEU A 34 -10.80 21.24 -8.82
N LEU A 35 -9.88 20.96 -7.90
CA LEU A 35 -9.38 21.95 -6.95
C LEU A 35 -8.70 23.13 -7.65
N ARG A 36 -7.95 22.87 -8.73
CA ARG A 36 -7.34 23.92 -9.55
C ARG A 36 -8.39 24.79 -10.25
N GLU A 37 -9.41 24.17 -10.84
CA GLU A 37 -10.50 24.89 -11.49
C GLU A 37 -11.23 25.80 -10.49
N LEU A 38 -11.53 25.29 -9.29
CA LEU A 38 -12.19 26.06 -8.24
C LEU A 38 -11.30 27.19 -7.71
N ARG A 39 -10.00 26.95 -7.56
CA ARG A 39 -9.02 27.99 -7.22
C ARG A 39 -9.09 29.15 -8.21
N ASP A 40 -9.05 28.83 -9.50
CA ASP A 40 -9.00 29.83 -10.57
C ASP A 40 -10.34 30.57 -10.70
N HIS A 41 -11.46 29.87 -10.57
CA HIS A 41 -12.79 30.45 -10.64
C HIS A 41 -13.08 31.42 -9.47
N HIS A 42 -12.62 31.07 -8.26
CA HIS A 42 -12.88 31.86 -7.04
C HIS A 42 -11.76 32.86 -6.71
N GLY A 43 -10.64 32.86 -7.44
CA GLY A 43 -9.47 33.69 -7.11
C GLY A 43 -8.86 33.34 -5.75
N MET A 44 -8.94 32.07 -5.35
CA MET A 44 -8.61 31.57 -4.02
C MET A 44 -7.13 31.20 -3.93
N GLY A 45 -6.49 31.45 -2.78
CA GLY A 45 -5.18 30.87 -2.46
C GLY A 45 -5.29 29.41 -2.02
N MET A 46 -4.30 28.59 -2.32
CA MET A 46 -4.27 27.19 -1.88
C MET A 46 -2.96 26.85 -1.18
N LEU A 47 -3.06 26.20 -0.02
CA LEU A 47 -1.95 25.59 0.71
C LEU A 47 -2.18 24.08 0.77
N PHE A 48 -1.29 23.32 0.14
CA PHE A 48 -1.26 21.87 0.23
C PHE A 48 -0.27 21.43 1.32
N ILE A 49 -0.71 20.53 2.19
CA ILE A 49 0.18 19.75 3.05
C ILE A 49 0.20 18.34 2.43
N SER A 50 1.37 17.91 1.98
CA SER A 50 1.53 16.62 1.32
C SER A 50 2.94 16.11 1.48
N HIS A 51 3.07 14.78 1.52
CA HIS A 51 4.33 14.07 1.42
C HIS A 51 4.66 13.65 -0.02
N ASP A 52 3.78 13.91 -0.99
CA ASP A 52 3.97 13.54 -2.41
C ASP A 52 4.62 14.68 -3.20
N LEU A 53 5.91 14.53 -3.51
CA LEU A 53 6.67 15.49 -4.31
C LEU A 53 6.16 15.61 -5.75
N ASN A 54 5.57 14.55 -6.33
CA ASN A 54 5.00 14.62 -7.69
C ASN A 54 3.75 15.48 -7.75
N LEU A 55 2.91 15.42 -6.72
CA LEU A 55 1.77 16.33 -6.57
C LEU A 55 2.27 17.77 -6.49
N VAL A 56 3.23 18.03 -5.60
CA VAL A 56 3.78 19.39 -5.43
C VAL A 56 4.39 19.91 -6.73
N ARG A 57 5.18 19.08 -7.43
CA ARG A 57 5.82 19.42 -8.70
C ARG A 57 4.84 19.85 -9.78
N ARG A 58 3.66 19.22 -9.84
CA ARG A 58 2.65 19.48 -10.89
C ARG A 58 1.63 20.55 -10.55
N HIS A 59 1.38 20.80 -9.25
CA HIS A 59 0.22 21.58 -8.82
C HIS A 59 0.53 22.82 -7.96
N ALA A 60 1.74 22.97 -7.44
CA ALA A 60 2.11 24.11 -6.62
C ALA A 60 3.01 25.10 -7.37
N ASP A 61 2.85 26.39 -7.07
CA ASP A 61 3.73 27.45 -7.56
C ASP A 61 5.01 27.57 -6.70
N ARG A 62 4.87 27.30 -5.41
CA ARG A 62 5.94 27.37 -4.40
C ARG A 62 5.89 26.17 -3.46
N ILE A 63 7.05 25.76 -2.96
CA ILE A 63 7.21 24.68 -1.97
C ILE A 63 7.89 25.20 -0.71
N CYS A 64 7.48 24.65 0.43
CA CYS A 64 8.13 24.80 1.72
C CYS A 64 8.45 23.40 2.26
N VAL A 65 9.73 23.06 2.33
CA VAL A 65 10.20 21.79 2.87
C VAL A 65 10.44 21.96 4.37
N MET A 66 9.82 21.11 5.17
CA MET A 66 9.95 21.13 6.63
C MET A 66 10.51 19.80 7.15
N TYR A 67 11.35 19.88 8.18
CA TYR A 67 11.89 18.73 8.92
C TYR A 67 12.09 19.10 10.38
N GLN A 68 11.66 18.22 11.30
CA GLN A 68 11.72 18.44 12.76
C GLN A 68 11.16 19.80 13.21
N GLY A 69 10.01 20.20 12.64
CA GLY A 69 9.35 21.46 12.96
C GLY A 69 10.08 22.72 12.49
N ARG A 70 11.11 22.58 11.64
CA ARG A 70 11.87 23.69 11.05
C ARG A 70 11.76 23.69 9.55
N ILE A 71 11.67 24.89 8.99
CA ILE A 71 11.76 25.12 7.55
C ILE A 71 13.19 24.83 7.13
N GLN A 72 13.34 23.89 6.21
CA GLN A 72 14.63 23.51 5.62
C GLN A 72 14.89 24.29 4.34
N GLU A 73 13.85 24.54 3.53
CA GLU A 73 13.97 25.24 2.26
C GLU A 73 12.62 25.79 1.80
N ILE A 74 12.61 26.98 1.19
CA ILE A 74 11.42 27.59 0.58
C ILE A 74 11.82 28.23 -0.74
N GLY A 75 11.03 28.00 -1.78
CA GLY A 75 11.24 28.65 -3.07
C GLY A 75 10.16 28.33 -4.10
N PRO A 76 10.29 28.88 -5.32
CA PRO A 76 9.55 28.39 -6.48
C PRO A 76 9.80 26.89 -6.65
N VAL A 77 8.76 26.13 -6.99
CA VAL A 77 8.86 24.66 -7.15
C VAL A 77 9.98 24.28 -8.11
N GLU A 78 10.05 24.95 -9.27
CA GLU A 78 11.07 24.65 -10.28
C GLU A 78 12.50 24.79 -9.75
N GLN A 79 12.78 25.86 -8.99
CA GLN A 79 14.10 26.10 -8.41
C GLN A 79 14.47 25.05 -7.36
N VAL A 80 13.55 24.72 -6.46
CA VAL A 80 13.80 23.76 -5.38
C VAL A 80 14.00 22.34 -5.92
N PHE A 81 13.27 21.95 -6.98
CA PHE A 81 13.44 20.64 -7.60
C PHE A 81 14.72 20.53 -8.47
N GLN A 82 15.10 21.60 -9.19
CA GLN A 82 16.26 21.55 -10.08
C GLN A 82 17.58 21.85 -9.35
N ASN A 83 17.56 22.73 -8.35
CA ASN A 83 18.75 23.17 -7.63
C ASN A 83 18.48 23.30 -6.11
N PRO A 84 18.18 22.18 -5.43
CA PRO A 84 17.94 22.17 -3.99
C PRO A 84 19.19 22.62 -3.22
N GLN A 85 19.01 23.57 -2.29
CA GLN A 85 20.12 24.10 -1.48
C GLN A 85 20.32 23.30 -0.20
N SER A 86 19.24 22.86 0.46
CA SER A 86 19.33 22.13 1.72
C SER A 86 19.70 20.67 1.50
N ASP A 87 20.57 20.14 2.37
CA ASP A 87 20.98 18.73 2.31
C ASP A 87 19.80 17.78 2.55
N TYR A 88 18.84 18.18 3.38
CA TYR A 88 17.61 17.40 3.58
C TYR A 88 16.75 17.39 2.30
N THR A 89 16.58 18.52 1.62
CA THR A 89 15.83 18.58 0.36
C THR A 89 16.50 17.74 -0.72
N LYS A 90 17.84 17.77 -0.83
CA LYS A 90 18.60 16.90 -1.74
C LYS A 90 18.34 15.42 -1.45
N ALA A 91 18.43 15.02 -0.18
CA ALA A 91 18.16 13.65 0.23
C ALA A 91 16.72 13.23 -0.06
N LEU A 92 15.75 14.12 0.18
CA LEU A 92 14.34 13.89 -0.08
C LEU A 92 14.05 13.66 -1.57
N LEU A 93 14.60 14.50 -2.44
CA LEU A 93 14.44 14.37 -3.90
C LEU A 93 15.15 13.13 -4.44
N ALA A 94 16.32 12.80 -3.90
CA ALA A 94 17.08 11.60 -4.30
C ALA A 94 16.44 10.28 -3.85
N ALA A 95 15.52 10.32 -2.88
CA ALA A 95 14.77 9.15 -2.45
C ALA A 95 13.66 8.75 -3.44
N GLU A 96 13.34 9.61 -4.42
CA GLU A 96 12.37 9.28 -5.47
C GLU A 96 12.98 8.22 -6.42
N PRO A 97 12.36 7.03 -6.57
CA PRO A 97 12.95 5.96 -7.38
C PRO A 97 13.01 6.34 -8.86
N GLU A 98 14.23 6.39 -9.41
CA GLU A 98 14.48 6.66 -10.82
C GLU A 98 14.67 5.37 -11.63
N GLY A 99 14.29 5.39 -12.91
CA GLY A 99 14.63 4.36 -13.90
C GLY A 99 13.45 3.52 -14.39
N ARG A 100 13.78 2.47 -15.15
CA ARG A 100 12.84 1.43 -15.60
C ARG A 100 13.21 0.12 -14.92
N PRO A 101 12.24 -0.73 -14.56
CA PRO A 101 12.54 -2.05 -14.00
C PRO A 101 13.44 -2.82 -14.96
N GLN A 102 14.46 -3.49 -14.41
CA GLN A 102 15.36 -4.33 -15.20
C GLN A 102 14.56 -5.45 -15.86
N ALA A 103 14.91 -5.78 -17.11
CA ALA A 103 14.31 -6.92 -17.80
C ALA A 103 14.65 -8.21 -17.05
N ILE A 104 13.64 -9.05 -16.82
CA ILE A 104 13.80 -10.31 -16.10
C ILE A 104 14.16 -11.38 -17.12
N GLU A 105 15.19 -12.18 -16.81
CA GLU A 105 15.54 -13.35 -17.61
C GLU A 105 14.40 -14.37 -17.60
N GLN A 106 14.17 -15.05 -18.73
CA GLN A 106 13.10 -16.03 -18.82
C GLN A 106 13.37 -17.21 -17.88
N ALA A 107 12.64 -17.25 -16.78
CA ALA A 107 12.63 -18.33 -15.80
C ALA A 107 11.24 -19.00 -15.77
N PRO A 108 11.13 -20.28 -15.39
CA PRO A 108 9.84 -20.91 -15.17
C PRO A 108 9.05 -20.11 -14.11
N PRO A 109 7.72 -19.95 -14.28
CA PRO A 109 6.92 -19.12 -13.38
C PRO A 109 6.97 -19.67 -11.95
N LEU A 110 7.22 -18.78 -10.99
CA LEU A 110 7.16 -19.10 -9.57
C LEU A 110 5.72 -19.22 -9.10
N LEU A 111 4.84 -18.34 -9.57
CA LEU A 111 3.41 -18.37 -9.29
C LEU A 111 2.66 -18.50 -10.62
N THR A 112 1.68 -19.39 -10.68
CA THR A 112 0.74 -19.47 -11.81
C THR A 112 -0.68 -19.53 -11.27
N ALA A 113 -1.57 -18.70 -11.80
CA ALA A 113 -2.99 -18.75 -11.55
C ALA A 113 -3.71 -19.01 -12.88
N ARG A 114 -4.56 -20.04 -12.91
CA ARG A 114 -5.36 -20.43 -14.08
C ARG A 114 -6.84 -20.45 -13.74
N GLN A 115 -7.63 -19.75 -14.53
CA GLN A 115 -9.07 -19.59 -14.38
C GLN A 115 -9.46 -19.15 -12.97
N LEU A 116 -8.60 -18.34 -12.34
CA LEU A 116 -8.80 -17.90 -10.98
C LEU A 116 -10.01 -16.99 -10.93
N SER A 117 -11.02 -17.36 -10.15
CA SER A 117 -12.24 -16.57 -9.99
C SER A 117 -12.73 -16.59 -8.55
N VAL A 118 -13.41 -15.52 -8.15
CA VAL A 118 -13.96 -15.34 -6.81
C VAL A 118 -15.39 -14.85 -6.90
N SER A 119 -16.30 -15.59 -6.27
CA SER A 119 -17.72 -15.24 -6.22
C SER A 119 -18.25 -15.29 -4.79
N PHE A 120 -19.01 -14.28 -4.38
CA PHE A 120 -19.63 -14.19 -3.07
C PHE A 120 -21.13 -14.47 -3.15
N LYS A 121 -21.63 -15.32 -2.24
CA LYS A 121 -23.07 -15.60 -2.14
C LYS A 121 -23.80 -14.36 -1.66
N ARG A 122 -24.89 -14.01 -2.35
CA ARG A 122 -25.77 -12.92 -1.94
C ARG A 122 -26.85 -13.43 -0.98
N PRO A 123 -27.20 -12.66 0.07
CA PRO A 123 -28.23 -13.07 1.02
C PRO A 123 -29.60 -13.18 0.34
N LYS A 124 -30.44 -14.09 0.83
CA LYS A 124 -31.82 -14.25 0.34
C LYS A 124 -32.67 -13.07 0.80
N THR A 125 -33.37 -12.42 -0.12
CA THR A 125 -34.31 -11.33 0.18
C THR A 125 -35.71 -11.87 0.52
N GLY A 126 -35.81 -12.81 1.47
CA GLY A 126 -37.06 -13.41 1.96
C GLY A 126 -37.08 -14.95 1.95
N LEU A 127 -37.93 -15.55 2.80
CA LEU A 127 -38.00 -17.01 3.03
C LEU A 127 -38.34 -17.83 1.76
N PHE A 128 -39.12 -17.27 0.84
CA PHE A 128 -39.63 -17.96 -0.36
C PHE A 128 -39.04 -17.45 -1.68
N LYS A 129 -38.11 -16.49 -1.66
CA LYS A 129 -37.51 -15.97 -2.91
C LYS A 129 -36.30 -16.82 -3.34
N ARG A 130 -36.18 -17.02 -4.65
CA ARG A 130 -35.02 -17.70 -5.26
C ARG A 130 -33.75 -16.95 -4.89
N GLN A 131 -32.68 -17.69 -4.61
CA GLN A 131 -31.40 -17.08 -4.27
C GLN A 131 -30.88 -16.25 -5.47
N PRO A 132 -30.56 -14.96 -5.27
CA PRO A 132 -29.98 -14.15 -6.33
C PRO A 132 -28.63 -14.74 -6.80
N PRO A 133 -28.24 -14.51 -8.06
CA PRO A 133 -26.95 -14.97 -8.57
C PRO A 133 -25.81 -14.40 -7.71
N ALA A 134 -24.75 -15.20 -7.53
CA ALA A 134 -23.59 -14.77 -6.77
C ALA A 134 -22.98 -13.51 -7.37
N PHE A 135 -22.44 -12.64 -6.53
CA PHE A 135 -21.66 -11.50 -6.99
C PHE A 135 -20.27 -12.00 -7.38
N VAL A 136 -19.91 -11.85 -8.66
CA VAL A 136 -18.57 -12.19 -9.15
C VAL A 136 -17.66 -11.01 -8.87
N ALA A 137 -16.75 -11.18 -7.91
CA ALA A 137 -15.79 -10.13 -7.52
C ALA A 137 -14.50 -10.20 -8.35
N VAL A 138 -14.15 -11.39 -8.82
CA VAL A 138 -13.02 -11.61 -9.74
C VAL A 138 -13.51 -12.56 -10.83
N HIS A 139 -13.54 -12.09 -12.06
CA HIS A 139 -13.83 -12.91 -13.23
C HIS A 139 -12.67 -13.88 -13.51
N PRO A 140 -12.92 -15.02 -14.17
CA PRO A 140 -11.86 -15.98 -14.50
C PRO A 140 -10.68 -15.30 -15.18
N THR A 141 -9.52 -15.35 -14.53
CA THR A 141 -8.31 -14.66 -14.96
C THR A 141 -7.12 -15.62 -14.93
N ASP A 142 -6.28 -15.53 -15.96
CA ASP A 142 -5.02 -16.26 -16.09
C ASP A 142 -3.86 -15.28 -15.93
N PHE A 143 -2.90 -15.59 -15.06
CA PHE A 143 -1.64 -14.84 -14.95
C PHE A 143 -0.55 -15.70 -14.33
N HIS A 144 0.70 -15.27 -14.51
CA HIS A 144 1.87 -15.89 -13.88
C HIS A 144 2.85 -14.82 -13.41
N ILE A 145 3.75 -15.21 -12.52
CA ILE A 145 4.81 -14.37 -11.97
C ILE A 145 6.09 -15.20 -11.92
N ALA A 146 7.12 -14.78 -12.62
CA ALA A 146 8.45 -15.40 -12.60
C ALA A 146 9.25 -15.01 -11.33
N PRO A 147 10.28 -15.78 -10.95
CA PRO A 147 11.23 -15.36 -9.93
C PRO A 147 11.84 -13.98 -10.26
N GLY A 148 11.79 -13.05 -9.30
CA GLY A 148 12.26 -11.67 -9.49
C GLY A 148 11.28 -10.76 -10.24
N GLU A 149 10.10 -11.27 -10.64
CA GLU A 149 9.08 -10.47 -11.30
C GLU A 149 8.17 -9.74 -10.33
N THR A 150 7.87 -8.48 -10.66
CA THR A 150 6.87 -7.67 -9.98
C THR A 150 5.67 -7.50 -10.88
N LEU A 151 4.54 -8.09 -10.50
CA LEU A 151 3.25 -7.90 -11.18
C LEU A 151 2.47 -6.75 -10.55
N GLY A 152 2.32 -5.64 -11.28
CA GLY A 152 1.49 -4.52 -10.87
C GLY A 152 0.02 -4.75 -11.21
N ILE A 153 -0.87 -4.70 -10.23
CA ILE A 153 -2.33 -4.81 -10.41
C ILE A 153 -2.96 -3.44 -10.11
N VAL A 154 -3.48 -2.79 -11.15
CA VAL A 154 -4.06 -1.44 -11.06
C VAL A 154 -5.55 -1.49 -11.40
N GLY A 155 -6.33 -0.63 -10.76
CA GLY A 155 -7.75 -0.45 -11.04
C GLY A 155 -8.42 0.40 -9.97
N GLU A 156 -9.65 0.84 -10.23
CA GLU A 156 -10.45 1.67 -9.33
C GLU A 156 -10.75 0.98 -7.99
N SER A 157 -11.12 1.75 -6.97
CA SER A 157 -11.61 1.18 -5.71
C SER A 157 -12.78 0.22 -5.96
N GLY A 158 -12.74 -0.97 -5.36
CA GLY A 158 -13.76 -2.00 -5.57
C GLY A 158 -13.57 -2.90 -6.81
N SER A 159 -12.54 -2.69 -7.63
CA SER A 159 -12.27 -3.51 -8.83
C SER A 159 -11.84 -4.97 -8.56
N GLY A 160 -11.72 -5.38 -7.30
CA GLY A 160 -11.36 -6.75 -6.91
C GLY A 160 -9.87 -7.02 -6.66
N LYS A 161 -8.99 -6.00 -6.67
CA LYS A 161 -7.53 -6.16 -6.42
C LYS A 161 -7.21 -6.92 -5.13
N THR A 162 -7.76 -6.47 -4.00
CA THR A 162 -7.57 -7.07 -2.68
C THR A 162 -8.16 -8.48 -2.61
N THR A 163 -9.28 -8.70 -3.32
CA THR A 163 -9.92 -10.01 -3.44
C THR A 163 -9.07 -10.99 -4.22
N LEU A 164 -8.47 -10.54 -5.34
CA LEU A 164 -7.54 -11.32 -6.15
C LEU A 164 -6.29 -11.70 -5.35
N ALA A 165 -5.65 -10.74 -4.67
CA ALA A 165 -4.49 -10.99 -3.82
C ALA A 165 -4.82 -11.99 -2.68
N SER A 166 -5.96 -11.80 -2.01
CA SER A 166 -6.43 -12.73 -0.97
C SER A 166 -6.73 -14.13 -1.51
N ALA A 167 -7.19 -14.25 -2.75
CA ALA A 167 -7.48 -15.52 -3.39
C ALA A 167 -6.21 -16.30 -3.71
N VAL A 168 -5.17 -15.61 -4.21
CA VAL A 168 -3.83 -16.18 -4.42
C VAL A 168 -3.27 -16.76 -3.11
N MET A 169 -3.43 -16.02 -2.00
CA MET A 169 -3.00 -16.43 -0.66
C MET A 169 -3.89 -17.52 -0.02
N ARG A 170 -4.95 -17.97 -0.71
CA ARG A 170 -5.96 -18.90 -0.19
C ARG A 170 -6.59 -18.42 1.12
N LEU A 171 -6.78 -17.11 1.27
CA LEU A 171 -7.48 -16.49 2.42
C LEU A 171 -8.98 -16.36 2.16
N VAL A 172 -9.39 -16.31 0.89
CA VAL A 172 -10.78 -16.38 0.46
C VAL A 172 -11.00 -17.61 -0.42
N SER A 173 -12.22 -18.14 -0.43
CA SER A 173 -12.57 -19.23 -1.34
C SER A 173 -12.53 -18.75 -2.79
N SER A 174 -11.80 -19.47 -3.62
CA SER A 174 -11.70 -19.21 -5.06
C SER A 174 -11.93 -20.50 -5.85
N GLN A 175 -12.24 -20.34 -7.14
CA GLN A 175 -12.21 -21.41 -8.14
C GLN A 175 -10.99 -21.21 -9.04
N GLY A 176 -10.56 -22.28 -9.71
CA GLY A 176 -9.35 -22.30 -10.54
C GLY A 176 -8.13 -22.86 -9.81
N ASP A 177 -7.03 -22.90 -10.54
CA ASP A 177 -5.78 -23.51 -10.09
C ASP A 177 -4.76 -22.43 -9.74
N ILE A 178 -4.15 -22.56 -8.56
CA ILE A 178 -3.05 -21.73 -8.10
C ILE A 178 -1.87 -22.67 -7.83
N THR A 179 -0.74 -22.41 -8.46
CA THR A 179 0.51 -23.18 -8.32
C THR A 179 1.62 -22.26 -7.85
N LEU A 180 2.40 -22.71 -6.85
CA LEU A 180 3.58 -22.03 -6.31
C LEU A 180 4.80 -22.95 -6.41
N GLY A 181 5.68 -22.68 -7.37
CA GLY A 181 6.77 -23.56 -7.76
C GLY A 181 6.23 -24.87 -8.34
N SER A 182 6.54 -26.00 -7.70
CA SER A 182 6.01 -27.32 -8.06
C SER A 182 4.64 -27.64 -7.46
N ASP A 183 4.17 -26.84 -6.50
CA ASP A 183 3.06 -27.25 -5.62
C ASP A 183 1.75 -26.57 -6.00
N THR A 184 0.69 -27.34 -6.21
CA THR A 184 -0.65 -26.81 -6.49
C THR A 184 -1.39 -26.47 -5.20
N LEU A 185 -1.41 -25.19 -4.84
CA LEU A 185 -2.05 -24.64 -3.64
C LEU A 185 -3.57 -24.87 -3.57
N SER A 186 -4.25 -24.93 -4.72
CA SER A 186 -5.72 -25.10 -4.79
C SER A 186 -6.21 -26.37 -4.09
N ASN A 187 -5.41 -27.44 -4.13
CA ASN A 187 -5.76 -28.74 -3.57
C ASN A 187 -5.33 -28.91 -2.11
N LEU A 188 -4.42 -28.08 -1.62
CA LEU A 188 -3.90 -28.18 -0.26
C LEU A 188 -4.91 -27.68 0.77
N LYS A 189 -4.96 -28.36 1.92
CA LYS A 189 -5.81 -28.04 3.06
C LYS A 189 -5.01 -28.21 4.37
N GLY A 190 -5.52 -27.64 5.45
CA GLY A 190 -4.95 -27.83 6.80
C GLY A 190 -3.47 -27.47 6.87
N ASP A 191 -2.69 -28.37 7.47
CA ASP A 191 -1.26 -28.18 7.72
C ASP A 191 -0.42 -28.11 6.44
N ASP A 192 -0.82 -28.78 5.36
CA ASP A 192 -0.09 -28.69 4.08
C ASP A 192 -0.19 -27.30 3.47
N LEU A 193 -1.38 -26.68 3.55
CA LEU A 193 -1.56 -25.30 3.11
C LEU A 193 -0.81 -24.33 4.03
N ARG A 194 -0.83 -24.59 5.35
CA ARG A 194 -0.08 -23.78 6.33
C ARG A 194 1.42 -23.81 6.06
N ARG A 195 1.98 -24.98 5.74
CA ARG A 195 3.39 -25.14 5.36
C ARG A 195 3.77 -24.28 4.15
N GLN A 196 2.93 -24.27 3.11
CA GLN A 196 3.18 -23.45 1.93
C GLN A 196 3.08 -21.95 2.20
N ARG A 197 2.24 -21.52 3.15
CA ARG A 197 2.13 -20.11 3.53
C ARG A 197 3.40 -19.52 4.13
N HIS A 198 4.36 -20.31 4.61
CA HIS A 198 5.67 -19.77 5.01
C HIS A 198 6.46 -19.16 3.86
N ARG A 199 6.16 -19.54 2.62
CA ARG A 199 6.78 -19.02 1.39
C ARG A 199 6.07 -17.79 0.82
N LEU A 200 4.98 -17.35 1.47
CA LEU A 200 4.16 -16.25 1.02
C LEU A 200 3.98 -15.24 2.16
N GLN A 201 4.36 -14.00 1.92
CA GLN A 201 4.14 -12.92 2.88
C GLN A 201 3.18 -11.89 2.28
N MET A 202 2.16 -11.53 3.06
CA MET A 202 1.19 -10.51 2.67
C MET A 202 1.42 -9.25 3.50
N VAL A 203 1.48 -8.11 2.82
CA VAL A 203 1.40 -6.79 3.44
C VAL A 203 -0.01 -6.26 3.18
N PHE A 204 -0.76 -5.99 4.24
CA PHE A 204 -2.14 -5.52 4.13
C PHE A 204 -2.18 -4.02 3.80
N GLN A 205 -3.25 -3.60 3.11
CA GLN A 205 -3.47 -2.19 2.74
C GLN A 205 -3.67 -1.29 3.96
N ASP A 206 -4.32 -1.80 5.00
CA ASP A 206 -4.43 -1.13 6.29
C ASP A 206 -3.38 -1.72 7.24
N PRO A 207 -2.24 -1.03 7.45
CA PRO A 207 -1.22 -1.49 8.38
C PRO A 207 -1.74 -1.46 9.82
N TYR A 208 -2.62 -0.53 10.20
CA TYR A 208 -3.11 -0.44 11.58
C TYR A 208 -3.97 -1.64 11.95
N GLY A 209 -4.84 -2.08 11.04
CA GLY A 209 -5.65 -3.29 11.23
C GLY A 209 -4.83 -4.58 11.38
N ALA A 210 -3.59 -4.58 10.90
CA ALA A 210 -2.66 -5.71 11.05
C ALA A 210 -1.86 -5.67 12.38
N LEU A 211 -1.81 -4.53 13.07
CA LEU A 211 -1.10 -4.37 14.33
C LEU A 211 -2.07 -4.54 15.51
N SER A 212 -1.71 -5.39 16.48
CA SER A 212 -2.49 -5.52 17.72
C SER A 212 -2.05 -4.44 18.72
N PRO A 213 -2.89 -3.44 19.07
CA PRO A 213 -2.51 -2.41 20.04
C PRO A 213 -2.34 -2.95 21.46
N ARG A 214 -2.71 -4.21 21.69
CA ARG A 214 -2.53 -4.92 22.96
C ARG A 214 -1.19 -5.64 23.06
N MET A 215 -0.41 -5.68 21.99
CA MET A 215 0.89 -6.33 21.96
C MET A 215 2.01 -5.28 21.99
N PRO A 216 3.11 -5.55 22.70
CA PRO A 216 4.33 -4.76 22.59
C PRO A 216 4.83 -4.71 21.13
N VAL A 217 5.42 -3.58 20.73
CA VAL A 217 6.02 -3.41 19.39
C VAL A 217 7.00 -4.53 19.07
N PHE A 218 7.82 -4.95 20.04
CA PHE A 218 8.75 -6.07 19.88
C PHE A 218 8.04 -7.37 19.47
N ASP A 219 6.95 -7.71 20.15
CA ASP A 219 6.22 -8.96 19.89
C ASP A 219 5.57 -8.93 18.50
N ILE A 220 5.04 -7.77 18.11
CA ILE A 220 4.45 -7.59 16.78
C ILE A 220 5.50 -7.79 15.67
N VAL A 221 6.68 -7.17 15.80
CA VAL A 221 7.74 -7.26 14.78
C VAL A 221 8.39 -8.66 14.79
N SER A 222 8.57 -9.26 15.97
CA SER A 222 9.21 -10.58 16.10
C SER A 222 8.31 -11.73 15.64
N GLU A 223 6.98 -11.59 15.63
CA GLU A 223 6.04 -12.63 15.20
C GLU A 223 6.31 -13.10 13.77
N GLY A 224 6.48 -12.14 12.84
CA GLY A 224 6.81 -12.44 11.44
C GLY A 224 8.17 -13.15 11.30
N LEU A 225 9.19 -12.70 12.04
CA LEU A 225 10.52 -13.31 12.03
C LEU A 225 10.46 -14.76 12.53
N ARG A 226 9.79 -15.01 13.66
CA ARG A 226 9.63 -16.36 14.23
C ARG A 226 8.83 -17.28 13.32
N PHE A 227 7.84 -16.73 12.62
CA PHE A 227 7.02 -17.51 11.69
C PHE A 227 7.78 -17.90 10.41
N HIS A 228 8.50 -16.96 9.77
CA HIS A 228 9.20 -17.23 8.52
C HIS A 228 10.59 -17.86 8.72
N TYR A 229 11.22 -17.63 9.87
CA TYR A 229 12.56 -18.12 10.20
C TYR A 229 12.58 -18.86 11.56
N PRO A 230 11.91 -20.03 11.66
CA PRO A 230 11.76 -20.76 12.92
C PRO A 230 13.08 -21.31 13.50
N HIS A 231 14.17 -21.26 12.73
CA HIS A 231 15.50 -21.70 13.13
C HIS A 231 16.32 -20.62 13.84
N LEU A 232 15.85 -19.36 13.87
CA LEU A 232 16.54 -18.29 14.56
C LEU A 232 16.49 -18.48 16.07
N THR A 233 17.61 -18.21 16.71
CA THR A 233 17.70 -18.10 18.17
C THR A 233 16.99 -16.83 18.66
N ASN A 234 16.64 -16.80 19.95
CA ASN A 234 16.02 -15.61 20.54
C ASN A 234 16.93 -14.38 20.44
N ASP A 235 18.25 -14.54 20.60
CA ASP A 235 19.21 -13.45 20.49
C ASP A 235 19.27 -12.87 19.08
N GLU A 236 19.26 -13.73 18.05
CA GLU A 236 19.19 -13.31 16.65
C GLU A 236 17.89 -12.58 16.32
N VAL A 237 16.76 -13.05 16.86
CA VAL A 237 15.47 -12.35 16.71
C VAL A 237 15.54 -10.97 17.35
N ILE A 238 16.05 -10.86 18.58
CA ILE A 238 16.19 -9.57 19.28
C ILE A 238 17.06 -8.61 18.46
N GLN A 239 18.21 -9.08 17.99
CA GLN A 239 19.12 -8.27 17.19
C GLN A 239 18.45 -7.76 15.91
N ARG A 240 17.75 -8.63 15.17
CA ARG A 240 17.06 -8.25 13.92
C ARG A 240 15.91 -7.28 14.16
N VAL A 241 15.14 -7.46 15.24
CA VAL A 241 14.06 -6.53 15.61
C VAL A 241 14.64 -5.15 15.92
N ASN A 242 15.68 -5.08 16.77
CA ASN A 242 16.31 -3.81 17.12
C ASN A 242 16.92 -3.11 15.90
N GLN A 243 17.56 -3.86 15.00
CA GLN A 243 18.06 -3.33 13.75
C GLN A 243 16.92 -2.73 12.90
N THR A 244 15.81 -3.47 12.74
CA THR A 244 14.65 -2.99 11.96
C THR A 244 14.07 -1.69 12.56
N LEU A 245 13.95 -1.63 13.89
CA LEU A 245 13.45 -0.44 14.58
C LEU A 245 14.37 0.77 14.38
N HIS A 246 15.69 0.55 14.47
CA HIS A 246 16.68 1.59 14.21
C HIS A 246 16.61 2.10 12.76
N GLU A 247 16.45 1.21 11.79
CA GLU A 247 16.32 1.57 10.35
C GLU A 247 15.11 2.48 10.08
N VAL A 248 14.01 2.33 10.81
CA VAL A 248 12.82 3.19 10.69
C VAL A 248 12.83 4.39 11.64
N GLY A 249 13.97 4.67 12.30
CA GLY A 249 14.13 5.81 13.20
C GLY A 249 13.37 5.68 14.54
N LEU A 250 12.97 4.46 14.91
CA LEU A 250 12.41 4.16 16.21
C LEU A 250 13.54 3.79 17.20
N PRO A 251 13.42 4.18 18.48
CA PRO A 251 14.43 3.84 19.47
C PRO A 251 14.50 2.32 19.66
N GLU A 252 15.69 1.81 19.95
CA GLU A 252 15.86 0.42 20.37
C GLU A 252 14.95 0.13 21.57
N LEU A 253 14.15 -0.91 21.46
CA LEU A 253 13.33 -1.36 22.58
C LEU A 253 14.24 -2.06 23.58
N ARG A 254 14.75 -1.28 24.54
CA ARG A 254 15.28 -1.83 25.79
C ARG A 254 14.12 -2.31 26.67
N CYS A 255 13.33 -3.27 26.21
CA CYS A 255 12.28 -3.87 27.02
C CYS A 255 12.78 -5.16 27.66
N ALA A 256 12.68 -5.18 28.99
CA ALA A 256 12.92 -6.32 29.86
C ALA A 256 12.32 -7.60 29.27
N LEU A 257 13.17 -8.62 29.11
CA LEU A 257 12.74 -9.99 28.91
C LEU A 257 11.70 -10.31 29.99
N PRO A 258 10.47 -10.74 29.66
CA PRO A 258 9.64 -11.40 30.66
C PRO A 258 10.43 -12.63 31.15
N ALA A 259 10.55 -12.73 32.47
CA ALA A 259 11.19 -13.84 33.17
C ALA A 259 10.53 -15.20 32.85
#